data_AF-A0A7G9FR48-F1
#
_entry.id   AF-A0A7G9FR48-F1
#
_cell.length_a   1.000
_cell.length_b   1.000
_cell.length_c   1.000
_cell.angle_alpha   90.00
_cell.angle_beta   90.00
_cell.angle_gamma   90.00
#
_symmetry.space_group_name_H-M   'P 1'
#
loop_
_entity.id
_entity.type
_entity.pdbx_description
1 polymer ?
#
loop_
_entity_poly.entity_id
_entity_poly.type
_entity_poly.pdbx_seq_one_letter_code
_entity_poly.pdbx_strand_id
1 'polypeptide(L)'
;MSAKTVIKEIIKAKNISQAELAEATNTTRQNLSNKMTRDKFSSLELVEIADALEMNLILKDKADGTEYIIDYPEDEKGKSKRNMTEEEKKAAQKKSEETKARNAKKQIQ
;
A
#
# COMPACT_ATOMS: atom_id res chain seq x y z
N MET A 1 13.66 0.58 -14.96
CA MET A 1 13.40 0.47 -13.51
C MET A 1 12.04 -0.20 -13.29
N SER A 2 11.86 -0.92 -12.18
CA SER A 2 10.55 -1.48 -11.82
C SER A 2 9.82 -0.59 -10.81
N ALA A 3 8.52 -0.83 -10.60
CA ALA A 3 7.69 -0.01 -9.72
C ALA A 3 8.27 0.07 -8.29
N LYS A 4 8.69 -1.06 -7.71
CA LYS A 4 9.31 -1.07 -6.37
C LYS A 4 10.56 -0.20 -6.28
N THR A 5 11.37 -0.12 -7.34
CA THR A 5 12.62 0.64 -7.33
C THR A 5 12.31 2.13 -7.36
N VAL A 6 11.42 2.55 -8.25
CA VAL A 6 10.97 3.94 -8.35
C VAL A 6 10.33 4.40 -7.03
N ILE A 7 9.44 3.61 -6.46
CA ILE A 7 8.81 3.91 -5.17
C ILE A 7 9.87 4.07 -4.06
N LYS A 8 10.87 3.17 -3.99
CA LYS A 8 11.97 3.29 -3.01
C LYS A 8 12.82 4.54 -3.19
N GLU A 9 13.09 4.94 -4.42
CA GLU A 9 13.84 6.16 -4.71
C GLU A 9 13.07 7.42 -4.28
N ILE A 10 11.77 7.47 -4.56
CA ILE A 10 10.91 8.59 -4.14
C ILE A 10 10.81 8.67 -2.61
N ILE A 11 10.58 7.53 -1.93
CA ILE A 11 10.54 7.46 -0.46
C ILE A 11 11.82 8.04 0.15
N LYS A 12 12.99 7.65 -0.40
CA LYS A 12 14.29 8.18 0.03
C LYS A 12 14.43 9.67 -0.25
N ALA A 13 14.02 10.12 -1.44
CA ALA A 13 14.10 11.53 -1.83
C ALA A 13 13.22 12.43 -0.97
N LYS A 14 12.03 11.95 -0.59
CA LYS A 14 11.08 12.65 0.30
C LYS A 14 11.36 12.45 1.79
N ASN A 15 12.40 11.68 2.14
CA ASN A 15 12.78 11.35 3.51
C ASN A 15 11.62 10.80 4.37
N ILE A 16 10.77 9.99 3.75
CA ILE A 16 9.69 9.29 4.43
C ILE A 16 10.08 7.82 4.64
N SER A 17 9.48 7.16 5.61
CA SER A 17 9.65 5.73 5.84
C SER A 17 8.60 4.92 5.09
N GLN A 18 8.90 3.64 4.85
CA GLN A 18 7.92 2.70 4.30
C GLN A 18 6.74 2.47 5.26
N ALA A 19 6.91 2.73 6.55
CA ALA A 19 5.82 2.63 7.53
C ALA A 19 4.84 3.79 7.37
N GLU A 20 5.34 5.02 7.23
CA GLU A 20 4.53 6.21 6.97
C GLU A 20 3.79 6.11 5.64
N LEU A 21 4.43 5.60 4.58
CA LEU A 21 3.74 5.35 3.31
C LEU A 21 2.61 4.32 3.48
N ALA A 22 2.83 3.28 4.28
CA ALA A 22 1.79 2.28 4.53
C ALA A 22 0.60 2.90 5.29
N GLU A 23 0.87 3.76 6.26
CA GLU A 23 -0.16 4.49 7.00
C GLU A 23 -0.95 5.45 6.10
N ALA A 24 -0.25 6.24 5.27
CA ALA A 24 -0.87 7.17 4.33
C ALA A 24 -1.73 6.47 3.26
N THR A 25 -1.36 5.24 2.86
CA THR A 25 -2.14 4.41 1.93
C THR A 25 -3.14 3.48 2.63
N ASN A 26 -3.40 3.70 3.93
CA ASN A 26 -4.32 2.90 4.75
C ASN A 26 -4.11 1.37 4.64
N THR A 27 -2.85 0.96 4.58
CA THR A 27 -2.43 -0.43 4.44
C THR A 27 -1.49 -0.82 5.57
N THR A 28 -1.34 -2.12 5.82
CA THR A 28 -0.35 -2.56 6.81
C THR A 28 1.05 -2.53 6.21
N ARG A 29 2.06 -2.21 7.03
CA ARG A 29 3.48 -2.31 6.63
C ARG A 29 3.82 -3.67 6.02
N GLN A 30 3.24 -4.76 6.55
CA GLN A 30 3.44 -6.11 6.02
C GLN A 30 2.81 -6.29 4.63
N ASN A 31 1.60 -5.78 4.39
CA ASN A 31 0.97 -5.83 3.07
C ASN A 31 1.80 -5.05 2.04
N LEU A 32 2.20 -3.82 2.37
CA LEU A 32 3.06 -3.02 1.51
C LEU A 32 4.41 -3.72 1.25
N SER A 33 5.02 -4.32 2.27
CA SER A 33 6.26 -5.10 2.11
C SER A 33 6.08 -6.30 1.17
N ASN A 34 4.97 -7.03 1.29
CA ASN A 34 4.63 -8.14 0.40
C ASN A 34 4.46 -7.66 -1.05
N LYS A 35 3.82 -6.50 -1.25
CA LYS A 35 3.64 -5.87 -2.56
C LYS A 35 4.97 -5.45 -3.19
N MET A 36 5.84 -4.80 -2.41
CA MET A 36 7.18 -4.40 -2.84
C MET A 36 8.07 -5.59 -3.18
N THR A 37 7.94 -6.71 -2.44
CA THR A 37 8.67 -7.95 -2.73
C THR A 37 8.20 -8.58 -4.04
N ARG A 38 6.88 -8.62 -4.26
CA ARG A 38 6.27 -9.17 -5.49
C ARG A 38 6.36 -8.25 -6.70
N ASP A 39 6.65 -6.98 -6.49
CA ASP A 39 6.71 -5.93 -7.52
C ASP A 39 5.43 -5.85 -8.38
N LYS A 40 4.27 -6.08 -7.74
CA LYS A 40 2.97 -6.16 -8.42
C LYS A 40 1.93 -5.30 -7.70
N PHE A 41 1.54 -4.21 -8.36
CA PHE A 41 0.58 -3.23 -7.91
C PHE A 41 -0.59 -3.16 -8.90
N SER A 42 -1.81 -2.95 -8.42
CA SER A 42 -2.89 -2.50 -9.29
C SER A 42 -2.67 -1.03 -9.68
N SER A 43 -3.36 -0.57 -10.73
CA SER A 43 -3.37 0.84 -11.10
C SER A 43 -3.86 1.72 -9.95
N LEU A 44 -4.92 1.32 -9.26
CA LEU A 44 -5.44 2.00 -8.08
C LEU A 44 -4.38 2.13 -6.97
N GLU A 45 -3.67 1.05 -6.64
CA GLU A 45 -2.62 1.07 -5.61
C GLU A 45 -1.48 2.02 -6.00
N LEU A 46 -1.13 2.12 -7.29
CA LEU A 46 -0.12 3.07 -7.75
C LEU A 46 -0.59 4.51 -7.63
N VAL A 47 -1.88 4.79 -7.88
CA VAL A 47 -2.44 6.13 -7.69
C VAL A 47 -2.50 6.48 -6.21
N GLU A 48 -2.95 5.58 -5.33
CA GLU A 48 -2.94 5.80 -3.87
C GLU A 48 -1.53 6.07 -3.34
N ILE A 49 -0.52 5.33 -3.83
CA ILE A 49 0.88 5.58 -3.50
C ILE A 49 1.32 6.94 -4.04
N ALA A 50 0.93 7.32 -5.26
CA ALA A 50 1.28 8.62 -5.82
C ALA A 50 0.66 9.77 -4.99
N ASP A 51 -0.63 9.67 -4.64
CA ASP A 51 -1.34 10.63 -3.80
C ASP A 51 -0.68 10.77 -2.42
N ALA A 52 -0.36 9.65 -1.76
CA ALA A 52 0.34 9.64 -0.46
C ALA A 52 1.75 10.23 -0.54
N LEU A 53 2.34 10.23 -1.73
CA LEU A 53 3.63 10.84 -2.02
C LEU A 53 3.48 12.25 -2.59
N GLU A 54 2.29 12.83 -2.66
CA GLU A 54 2.01 14.12 -3.32
C GLU A 54 2.55 14.16 -4.77
N MET A 55 2.25 13.13 -5.55
CA MET A 55 2.67 12.96 -6.93
C MET A 55 1.50 12.50 -7.81
N ASN A 56 1.63 12.67 -9.12
CA ASN A 56 0.69 12.15 -10.10
C ASN A 56 1.24 10.90 -10.78
N LEU A 57 0.38 9.90 -11.02
CA LEU A 57 0.70 8.79 -11.89
C LEU A 57 0.45 9.20 -13.35
N ILE A 58 1.50 9.21 -14.17
CA ILE A 58 1.40 9.64 -15.57
C ILE A 58 1.75 8.51 -16.56
N LEU A 59 1.03 8.46 -17.67
CA LEU A 59 1.49 7.80 -18.89
C LEU A 59 2.01 8.87 -19.83
N LYS A 60 3.23 8.66 -20.33
CA LYS A 60 3.88 9.57 -21.26
C LYS A 60 4.00 8.92 -22.63
N ASP A 61 3.48 9.58 -23.66
CA ASP A 61 3.64 9.16 -25.03
C ASP A 61 5.12 9.24 -25.44
N LYS A 62 5.61 8.24 -26.18
CA LYS A 62 7.03 8.15 -26.57
C LYS A 62 7.37 8.95 -27.83
N ALA A 63 6.37 9.24 -28.67
CA ALA A 63 6.55 9.91 -29.94
C ALA A 63 6.51 11.43 -29.78
N ASP A 64 5.50 11.95 -29.08
CA ASP A 64 5.29 13.39 -28.93
C ASP A 64 5.50 13.91 -27.50
N GLY A 65 5.62 13.02 -26.51
CA GLY A 65 5.84 13.39 -25.12
C GLY A 65 4.59 13.83 -24.36
N THR A 66 3.40 13.69 -24.96
CA THR A 66 2.12 14.02 -24.33
C THR A 66 1.93 13.21 -23.05
N GLU A 67 1.46 13.88 -21.99
CA GLU A 67 1.27 13.28 -20.66
C GLU A 67 -0.22 13.10 -20.37
N TYR A 68 -0.58 11.91 -19.90
CA TYR A 68 -1.92 11.53 -19.49
C TYR A 68 -1.87 11.16 -18.02
N ILE A 69 -2.62 11.90 -17.19
CA ILE A 69 -2.72 11.62 -15.76
C ILE A 69 -3.71 10.47 -15.56
N ILE A 70 -3.27 9.42 -14.86
CA ILE A 70 -4.14 8.38 -14.35
C ILE A 70 -4.59 8.82 -12.96
N ASP A 71 -5.89 9.04 -12.82
CA ASP A 71 -6.50 9.36 -11.54
C ASP A 71 -7.80 8.56 -11.35
N TYR A 72 -8.20 8.38 -10.09
CA TYR A 72 -9.45 7.72 -9.69
C TYR A 72 -10.24 8.67 -8.78
N PRO A 73 -11.57 8.63 -8.78
CA PRO A 73 -12.34 9.44 -7.87
C PRO A 73 -12.11 8.98 -6.42
N GLU A 74 -12.24 9.91 -5.46
CA GLU A 74 -11.98 9.63 -4.03
C GLU A 74 -12.83 8.49 -3.49
N ASP A 75 -14.03 8.28 -4.03
CA ASP A 75 -14.89 7.19 -3.59
C ASP A 75 -14.37 5.81 -4.03
N GLU A 76 -13.53 5.71 -5.07
CA GLU A 76 -12.88 4.48 -5.50
C GLU A 76 -11.50 4.27 -4.83
N LYS A 77 -10.82 5.36 -4.47
CA LYS A 77 -9.57 5.36 -3.70
C LYS A 77 -9.84 5.01 -2.24
N GLY A 78 -9.00 4.18 -1.63
CA GLY A 78 -9.18 3.81 -0.23
C GLY A 78 -10.37 2.88 0.05
N LYS A 79 -11.11 2.43 -0.98
CA LYS A 79 -11.86 1.17 -0.92
C LYS A 79 -10.84 0.05 -0.90
N SER A 80 -10.22 -0.17 0.25
CA SER A 80 -9.65 -1.48 0.54
C SER A 80 -10.71 -2.50 0.13
N LYS A 81 -10.34 -3.54 -0.62
CA LYS A 81 -11.25 -4.69 -0.85
C LYS A 81 -11.74 -5.32 0.46
N ARG A 82 -11.26 -4.80 1.60
CA ARG A 82 -11.75 -4.96 2.96
C ARG A 82 -11.80 -3.59 3.64
N ASN A 83 -12.74 -2.72 3.27
CA ASN A 83 -13.14 -1.62 4.15
C ASN A 83 -13.83 -2.27 5.33
N MET A 84 -13.02 -2.66 6.32
CA MET A 84 -13.53 -3.23 7.54
C MET A 84 -14.01 -2.10 8.43
N THR A 85 -15.25 -2.21 8.92
CA THR A 85 -15.76 -1.31 9.96
C THR A 85 -14.86 -1.39 11.20
N GLU A 86 -14.94 -0.41 12.10
CA GLU A 86 -14.18 -0.43 13.36
C GLU A 86 -14.40 -1.73 14.16
N GLU A 87 -15.57 -2.34 14.04
CA GLU A 87 -15.89 -3.65 14.62
C GLU A 87 -15.13 -4.78 13.97
N GLU A 88 -15.07 -4.80 12.64
CA GLU A 88 -14.33 -5.82 11.91
C GLU A 88 -12.83 -5.67 12.17
N LYS A 89 -12.28 -4.45 12.23
CA LYS A 89 -10.87 -4.19 12.61
C LYS A 89 -10.55 -4.79 13.98
N LYS A 90 -11.41 -4.54 14.98
CA LYS A 90 -11.30 -5.16 16.32
C LYS A 90 -11.38 -6.68 16.23
N ALA A 91 -12.26 -7.23 15.40
CA ALA A 91 -12.39 -8.68 15.24
C ALA A 91 -11.16 -9.32 14.59
N ALA A 92 -10.54 -8.69 13.60
CA ALA A 92 -9.31 -9.18 12.98
C ALA A 92 -8.11 -9.07 13.93
N GLN A 93 -8.04 -8.00 14.71
CA GLN A 93 -7.01 -7.84 15.73
C GLN A 93 -7.12 -8.93 16.79
N LYS A 94 -8.34 -9.20 17.28
CA LYS A 94 -8.61 -10.29 18.21
C LYS A 94 -8.26 -11.67 17.62
N LYS A 95 -8.62 -11.94 16.36
CA LYS A 95 -8.23 -13.18 15.66
C LYS A 95 -6.71 -13.32 15.51
N SER A 96 -6.00 -12.20 15.26
CA SER A 96 -4.53 -12.19 15.20
C SER A 96 -3.92 -12.53 16.56
N GLU A 97 -4.42 -11.92 17.64
CA GLU A 97 -3.98 -12.16 19.02
C GLU A 97 -4.26 -13.59 19.48
N GLU A 98 -5.44 -14.13 19.20
CA GLU A 98 -5.80 -15.52 19.48
C GLU A 98 -4.89 -16.50 18.73
N THR A 99 -4.59 -16.21 17.47
CA THR A 99 -3.67 -17.04 16.66
C THR A 99 -2.25 -17.00 17.25
N LYS A 100 -1.77 -15.84 17.66
CA LYS A 100 -0.46 -15.69 18.33
C LYS A 100 -0.42 -16.46 19.65
N ALA A 101 -1.46 -16.35 20.48
CA ALA A 101 -1.57 -17.06 21.75
C ALA A 101 -1.61 -18.59 21.58
N ARG A 102 -2.33 -19.09 20.57
CA ARG A 102 -2.36 -20.52 20.24
C ARG A 102 -0.99 -21.03 19.81
N ASN A 103 -0.27 -20.27 18.98
CA ASN A 103 1.05 -20.66 18.50
C ASN A 103 2.10 -20.61 19.62
N ALA A 104 2.03 -19.63 20.52
CA ALA A 104 2.90 -19.57 21.71
C ALA A 104 2.70 -20.78 22.63
N LYS A 105 1.46 -21.20 22.88
CA LYS A 105 1.17 -22.39 23.70
C LYS A 105 1.69 -23.70 23.07
N LYS A 106 1.71 -23.80 21.74
CA LYS A 106 2.27 -24.96 21.02
C LYS A 106 3.80 -25.05 21.07
N GLN A 107 4.51 -23.97 21.39
CA GLN A 107 5.98 -23.99 21.49
C GLN A 107 6.50 -24.32 22.89
N ILE A 108 5.61 -24.36 23.89
CA ILE A 108 5.95 -24.62 25.31
C ILE A 108 5.60 -26.08 25.70
N GLN A 109 4.99 -26.83 24.79
CA GLN A 109 4.57 -28.23 24.97
C GLN A 109 5.45 -29.13 24.09
#